data_AF-A0A849PYY8-F1
#
_entry.id   AF-A0A849PYY8-F1
#
_cell.length_a   1.000
_cell.length_b   1.000
_cell.length_c   1.000
_cell.angle_alpha   90.00
_cell.angle_beta   90.00
_cell.angle_gamma   90.00
#
_symmetry.space_group_name_H-M   'P 1'
#
loop_
_entity.id
_entity.type
_entity.pdbx_description
1 polymer ?
#
loop_
_entity_poly.entity_id
_entity_poly.type
_entity_poly.pdbx_seq_one_letter_code
_entity_poly.pdbx_strand_id
1 'polypeptide(L)'
;MDHNELCQKVLDLVSEVRFSGILNSRGDLAVGKNREDSGKLLSEDEVKMSVHYTFQRWTSIQNLAHKIGKEKTNITEFEKVTLISVLLNDGNLLLLSSEPGANYMEIISKVKQLIPDQ
;
A
#
# COMPACT_ATOMS: atom_id res chain seq x y z
N MET A 1 12.51 3.64 11.90
CA MET A 1 11.27 4.38 11.59
C MET A 1 10.13 3.43 11.85
N ASP A 2 9.14 3.85 12.63
CA ASP A 2 7.95 3.04 12.85
C ASP A 2 6.97 3.14 11.66
N HIS A 3 5.90 2.34 11.70
CA HIS A 3 4.88 2.32 10.66
C HIS A 3 4.10 3.63 10.51
N ASN A 4 3.88 4.35 11.61
CA ASN A 4 3.16 5.61 11.60
C ASN A 4 4.00 6.70 10.93
N GLU A 5 5.27 6.78 11.29
CA GLU A 5 6.26 7.66 10.67
C GLU A 5 6.46 7.34 9.18
N LEU A 6 6.55 6.06 8.82
CA LEU A 6 6.67 5.62 7.43
C LEU A 6 5.48 6.11 6.60
N CYS A 7 4.25 5.84 7.06
CA CYS A 7 3.06 6.25 6.33
C CYS A 7 2.97 7.77 6.16
N GLN A 8 3.36 8.54 7.18
CA GLN A 8 3.40 9.99 7.07
C GLN A 8 4.44 10.46 6.06
N LYS A 9 5.68 9.97 6.14
CA LYS A 9 6.75 10.36 5.20
C LYS A 9 6.43 10.01 3.76
N VAL A 10 5.73 8.91 3.50
CA VAL A 10 5.29 8.57 2.15
C VAL A 10 4.34 9.63 1.60
N LEU A 11 3.36 10.08 2.40
CA LEU A 11 2.48 11.17 2.02
C LEU A 11 3.27 12.47 1.81
N ASP A 12 4.22 12.79 2.68
CA ASP A 12 4.98 14.05 2.55
C ASP A 12 5.90 14.04 1.31
N LEU A 13 6.47 12.88 0.95
CA LEU A 13 7.44 12.73 -0.15
C LEU A 13 6.78 12.58 -1.53
N VAL A 14 5.60 11.97 -1.60
CA VAL A 14 4.96 11.58 -2.87
C VAL A 14 3.59 12.25 -2.98
N SER A 15 3.56 13.40 -3.65
CA SER A 15 2.37 14.26 -3.78
C SER A 15 1.14 13.56 -4.36
N GLU A 16 1.36 12.60 -5.25
CA GLU A 16 0.33 11.84 -5.96
C GLU A 16 -0.34 10.79 -5.06
N VAL A 17 0.29 10.43 -3.93
CA VAL A 17 -0.28 9.51 -2.96
C VAL A 17 -1.27 10.26 -2.07
N ARG A 18 -2.49 9.71 -2.01
CA ARG A 18 -3.63 10.23 -1.23
C ARG A 18 -3.89 9.44 0.05
N PHE A 19 -3.47 8.19 0.10
CA PHE A 19 -3.59 7.31 1.26
C PHE A 19 -2.32 6.48 1.43
N SER A 20 -1.93 6.27 2.68
CA SER A 20 -0.86 5.36 3.07
C SER A 20 -1.26 4.61 4.34
N GLY A 21 -1.10 3.29 4.35
CA GLY A 21 -1.48 2.46 5.50
C GLY A 21 -0.69 1.16 5.60
N ILE A 22 -0.73 0.52 6.76
CA ILE A 22 -0.08 -0.76 7.02
C ILE A 22 -1.12 -1.84 7.23
N LEU A 23 -1.10 -2.83 6.34
CA LEU A 23 -1.84 -4.07 6.50
C LEU A 23 -0.93 -5.11 7.15
N ASN A 24 -1.32 -5.58 8.34
CA ASN A 24 -0.55 -6.56 9.08
C ASN A 24 -0.82 -8.00 8.61
N SER A 25 -0.03 -8.94 9.11
CA SER A 25 -0.17 -10.37 8.79
C SER A 25 -1.49 -11.03 9.23
N ARG A 26 -2.29 -10.37 10.08
CA ARG A 26 -3.62 -10.83 10.51
C ARG A 26 -4.76 -10.33 9.62
N GLY A 27 -4.46 -9.44 8.67
CA GLY A 27 -5.47 -8.83 7.80
C GLY A 27 -6.04 -7.52 8.33
N ASP A 28 -5.48 -6.95 9.40
CA ASP A 28 -5.94 -5.67 9.96
C ASP A 28 -5.16 -4.50 9.34
N LEU A 29 -5.87 -3.38 9.11
CA LEU A 29 -5.25 -2.09 8.85
C LEU A 29 -4.72 -1.51 10.17
N ALA A 30 -3.44 -1.75 10.49
CA ALA A 30 -2.80 -1.32 11.72
C ALA A 30 -2.54 0.20 11.78
N VAL A 31 -2.27 0.80 10.61
CA VAL A 31 -2.09 2.25 10.44
C VAL A 31 -2.80 2.66 9.16
N GLY A 32 -3.47 3.81 9.17
CA GLY A 32 -4.05 4.41 7.97
C GLY A 32 -3.98 5.93 8.07
N LYS A 33 -3.44 6.57 7.03
CA LYS A 33 -3.32 8.02 6.91
C LYS A 33 -3.83 8.44 5.54
N ASN A 34 -4.61 9.51 5.51
CA ASN A 34 -5.01 10.18 4.28
C ASN A 34 -4.27 11.52 4.20
N ARG A 35 -3.99 11.98 2.98
CA ARG A 35 -3.59 13.37 2.76
C ARG A 35 -4.79 14.26 3.07
N GLU A 36 -4.56 15.36 3.76
CA GLU A 36 -5.58 16.40 3.95
C GLU A 36 -6.07 16.88 2.56
N ASP A 37 -7.37 17.10 2.43
CA ASP A 37 -8.03 17.61 1.21
C ASP A 37 -8.07 16.69 -0.02
N SER A 38 -7.65 15.41 0.05
CA SER A 38 -7.58 14.54 -1.13
C SER A 38 -8.93 14.03 -1.67
N GLY A 39 -10.06 14.39 -1.05
CA GLY A 39 -11.38 13.83 -1.34
C GLY A 39 -11.45 12.33 -0.98
N LYS A 40 -12.30 11.95 -0.02
CA LYS A 40 -12.47 10.53 0.30
C LYS A 40 -13.23 9.82 -0.82
N LEU A 41 -12.58 8.88 -1.51
CA LEU A 41 -13.24 8.00 -2.48
C LEU A 41 -14.08 6.91 -1.82
N LEU A 42 -13.65 6.45 -0.65
CA LEU A 42 -14.25 5.37 0.11
C LEU A 42 -14.59 5.86 1.53
N SER A 43 -15.72 5.40 2.05
CA SER A 43 -16.03 5.45 3.48
C SER A 43 -15.10 4.55 4.29
N GLU A 44 -15.12 4.68 5.61
CA GLU A 44 -14.26 3.86 6.49
C GLU A 44 -14.53 2.36 6.37
N ASP A 45 -15.81 1.97 6.21
CA ASP A 45 -16.18 0.57 6.02
C ASP A 45 -15.77 0.06 4.64
N GLU A 46 -15.86 0.90 3.60
CA GLU A 46 -15.35 0.56 2.26
C GLU A 46 -13.83 0.45 2.23
N VAL A 47 -13.10 1.24 3.03
CA VAL A 47 -11.65 1.07 3.21
C VAL A 47 -11.37 -0.30 3.84
N LYS A 48 -12.09 -0.71 4.89
CA LYS A 48 -11.93 -2.04 5.49
C LYS A 48 -12.21 -3.15 4.48
N MET A 49 -13.25 -3.00 3.65
CA MET A 49 -13.54 -3.95 2.56
C MET A 49 -12.39 -4.01 1.54
N SER A 50 -11.86 -2.86 1.11
CA SER A 50 -10.73 -2.79 0.19
C SER A 50 -9.49 -3.51 0.76
N VAL A 51 -9.16 -3.24 2.03
CA VAL A 51 -8.05 -3.91 2.74
C VAL A 51 -8.27 -5.42 2.83
N HIS A 52 -9.50 -5.85 3.11
CA HIS A 52 -9.85 -7.26 3.15
C HIS A 52 -9.60 -7.96 1.80
N TYR A 53 -10.02 -7.35 0.69
CA TYR A 53 -9.76 -7.90 -0.64
C TYR A 53 -8.26 -7.92 -0.99
N THR A 54 -7.50 -6.90 -0.60
CA THR A 54 -6.04 -6.91 -0.75
C THR A 54 -5.41 -8.06 0.04
N PHE A 55 -5.83 -8.28 1.28
CA PHE A 55 -5.33 -9.37 2.11
C PHE A 55 -5.62 -10.73 1.48
N GLN A 56 -6.89 -10.99 1.10
CA GLN A 56 -7.27 -12.25 0.46
C GLN A 56 -6.46 -12.54 -0.81
N ARG A 57 -6.30 -11.53 -1.68
CA ARG A 57 -5.49 -11.64 -2.90
C ARG A 57 -4.04 -11.99 -2.57
N TRP A 58 -3.43 -11.24 -1.65
CA TRP A 58 -2.04 -11.43 -1.27
C TRP A 58 -1.79 -12.80 -0.64
N THR A 59 -2.61 -13.24 0.32
CA THR A 59 -2.43 -14.58 0.92
C THR A 59 -2.60 -15.70 -0.11
N SER A 60 -3.53 -15.53 -1.06
CA SER A 60 -3.78 -16.52 -2.10
C SER A 60 -2.57 -16.70 -3.03
N ILE A 61 -1.90 -15.61 -3.43
CA ILE A 61 -0.74 -15.70 -4.32
C ILE A 61 0.49 -16.29 -3.60
N GLN A 62 0.61 -16.11 -2.28
CA GLN A 62 1.73 -16.65 -1.50
C GLN A 62 1.74 -18.19 -1.49
N ASN A 63 0.59 -18.86 -1.71
CA ASN A 63 0.56 -20.32 -1.87
C ASN A 63 1.43 -20.81 -3.05
N LEU A 64 1.69 -19.94 -4.03
CA LEU A 64 2.54 -20.23 -5.19
C LEU A 64 3.98 -19.72 -5.00
N ALA A 65 4.31 -19.08 -3.87
CA ALA A 65 5.62 -18.45 -3.67
C ALA A 65 6.80 -19.44 -3.73
N HIS A 66 6.56 -20.71 -3.42
CA HIS A 66 7.57 -21.78 -3.57
C HIS A 66 8.02 -22.00 -5.03
N LYS A 67 7.26 -21.52 -6.03
CA LYS A 67 7.61 -21.59 -7.45
C LYS A 67 8.01 -20.25 -8.06
N ILE A 68 7.33 -19.16 -7.68
CA ILE A 68 7.50 -17.85 -8.33
C ILE A 68 8.14 -16.77 -7.43
N GLY A 69 8.48 -17.14 -6.19
CA GLY A 69 8.95 -16.21 -5.17
C GLY A 69 7.82 -15.46 -4.46
N LYS A 70 8.17 -14.73 -3.39
CA LYS A 70 7.23 -13.90 -2.64
C LYS A 70 6.86 -12.66 -3.44
N GLU A 71 5.59 -12.26 -3.40
CA GLU A 71 5.16 -10.97 -3.95
C GLU A 71 5.92 -9.83 -3.27
N LYS A 72 6.64 -9.01 -4.05
CA LYS A 72 7.34 -7.82 -3.55
C LYS A 72 6.48 -6.55 -3.67
N THR A 73 5.71 -6.46 -4.75
CA THR A 73 4.87 -5.30 -5.05
C THR A 73 3.69 -5.73 -5.92
N ASN A 74 2.53 -5.12 -5.71
CA ASN A 74 1.36 -5.24 -6.59
C ASN A 74 0.82 -3.84 -6.91
N ILE A 75 0.33 -3.68 -8.14
CA ILE A 75 -0.31 -2.45 -8.62
C ILE A 75 -1.63 -2.88 -9.27
N THR A 76 -2.71 -2.22 -8.89
CA THR A 76 -4.01 -2.38 -9.51
C THR A 76 -4.56 -0.99 -9.81
N GLU A 77 -4.73 -0.68 -11.10
CA GLU A 77 -5.26 0.60 -11.55
C GLU A 77 -6.75 0.45 -11.91
N PHE A 78 -7.55 1.36 -11.37
CA PHE A 78 -8.96 1.56 -11.69
C PHE A 78 -9.12 2.93 -12.34
N GLU A 79 -10.28 3.16 -12.96
CA GLU A 79 -10.60 4.43 -13.61
C GLU A 79 -10.41 5.67 -12.71
N LYS A 80 -10.54 5.53 -11.38
CA LYS A 80 -10.51 6.64 -10.41
C LYS A 80 -9.38 6.56 -9.37
N VAL A 81 -8.66 5.44 -9.29
CA VAL A 81 -7.61 5.24 -8.30
C VAL A 81 -6.62 4.17 -8.74
N THR A 82 -5.35 4.34 -8.39
CA THR A 82 -4.36 3.27 -8.45
C THR A 82 -4.01 2.81 -7.05
N LEU A 83 -4.21 1.52 -6.78
CA LEU A 83 -3.85 0.88 -5.52
C LEU A 83 -2.49 0.21 -5.67
N ILE A 84 -1.60 0.45 -4.72
CA ILE A 84 -0.25 -0.11 -4.70
C ILE A 84 -0.04 -0.79 -3.35
N SER A 85 0.51 -2.00 -3.35
CA SER A 85 0.98 -2.65 -2.13
C SER A 85 2.44 -3.04 -2.24
N VAL A 86 3.25 -2.74 -1.22
CA VAL A 86 4.68 -3.07 -1.15
C VAL A 86 4.94 -3.95 0.08
N LEU A 87 5.62 -5.08 -0.12
CA LEU A 87 6.02 -5.96 0.99
C LEU A 87 7.16 -5.33 1.79
N LEU A 88 6.96 -5.18 3.09
CA LEU A 88 7.95 -4.70 4.05
C LEU A 88 8.78 -5.86 4.64
N ASN A 89 9.93 -5.53 5.22
CA ASN A 89 10.88 -6.52 5.75
C ASN A 89 10.35 -7.28 6.96
N ASP A 90 9.40 -6.69 7.69
CA ASP A 90 8.70 -7.32 8.82
C ASP A 90 7.52 -8.22 8.39
N GLY A 91 7.31 -8.37 7.07
CA GLY A 91 6.25 -9.19 6.50
C GLY A 91 4.89 -8.50 6.37
N ASN A 92 4.77 -7.24 6.81
CA ASN A 92 3.56 -6.44 6.62
C ASN A 92 3.52 -5.84 5.20
N LEU A 93 2.35 -5.37 4.78
CA LEU A 93 2.17 -4.65 3.53
C LEU A 93 1.98 -3.16 3.79
N LEU A 94 2.77 -2.34 3.08
CA LEU A 94 2.48 -0.93 2.91
C LEU A 94 1.47 -0.77 1.77
N LEU A 95 0.30 -0.21 2.07
CA LEU A 95 -0.78 0.05 1.13
C LEU A 95 -0.80 1.54 0.77
N LEU A 96 -0.86 1.85 -0.52
CA LEU A 96 -0.94 3.20 -1.04
C LEU A 96 -2.11 3.33 -2.00
N SER A 97 -2.67 4.54 -2.09
CA SER A 97 -3.54 4.92 -3.20
C SER A 97 -3.03 6.19 -3.86
N SER A 98 -3.04 6.24 -5.18
CA SER A 98 -2.71 7.45 -5.96
C SER A 98 -3.82 7.81 -6.94
N GLU A 99 -3.66 8.95 -7.63
CA GLU A 99 -4.41 9.22 -8.85
C GLU A 99 -4.07 8.19 -9.95
N PRO A 100 -5.03 7.85 -10.83
CA PRO A 100 -4.77 7.11 -12.06
C PRO A 100 -3.75 7.85 -12.94
N GLY A 101 -2.95 7.09 -13.70
CA GLY A 101 -1.93 7.63 -14.59
C GLY A 101 -0.71 8.23 -13.89
N ALA A 102 -0.65 8.23 -12.55
CA ALA A 102 0.55 8.58 -11.82
C ALA A 102 1.69 7.58 -12.15
N ASN A 103 2.93 8.07 -12.14
CA ASN A 103 4.10 7.23 -12.40
C ASN A 103 4.38 6.29 -11.22
N TYR A 104 3.67 5.16 -11.17
CA TYR A 104 3.77 4.21 -10.06
C TYR A 104 5.19 3.65 -9.89
N MET A 105 6.01 3.58 -10.95
CA MET A 105 7.40 3.13 -10.83
C MET A 105 8.23 4.13 -10.00
N GLU A 106 8.03 5.43 -10.23
CA GLU A 106 8.67 6.49 -9.46
C GLU A 106 8.17 6.49 -8.01
N ILE A 107 6.86 6.34 -7.80
CA ILE A 107 6.26 6.21 -6.46
C ILE A 107 6.92 5.06 -5.69
N ILE A 108 6.95 3.86 -6.29
CA ILE A 108 7.53 2.67 -5.67
C ILE A 108 9.03 2.88 -5.40
N SER A 109 9.76 3.53 -6.32
CA SER A 109 11.18 3.83 -6.14
C SER A 109 11.42 4.74 -4.93
N LYS A 110 10.69 5.86 -4.83
CA LYS A 110 10.75 6.79 -3.68
C LYS A 110 10.39 6.09 -2.38
N VAL A 111 9.33 5.30 -2.38
CA VAL A 111 8.87 4.54 -1.20
C VAL A 111 9.92 3.52 -0.76
N LYS A 112 10.56 2.81 -1.69
CA LYS A 112 11.61 1.83 -1.36
C LYS A 112 12.84 2.48 -0.73
N GLN A 113 13.17 3.73 -1.08
CA GLN A 113 14.26 4.46 -0.42
C GLN A 113 13.97 4.78 1.06
N LEU A 114 12.70 4.77 1.47
CA LEU A 114 12.28 4.96 2.87
C LEU A 114 12.30 3.66 3.67
N ILE A 115 12.38 2.51 3.00
CA ILE A 115 12.38 1.18 3.61
C ILE A 115 13.84 0.71 3.63
N PRO A 116 14.41 0.35 4.79
CA PRO A 116 15.76 -0.22 4.85
C PRO A 116 15.89 -1.43 3.92
N ASP A 117 17.08 -1.67 3.35
CA ASP A 117 17.30 -2.74 2.37
C ASP A 117 16.77 -4.12 2.84
N GLN A 118 16.24 -4.89 1.88
CA GLN A 118 15.75 -6.28 2.02
C GLN A 118 16.89 -7.31 2.04
#